data_AF-A0A968T5C6-F1
#
_entry.id   AF-A0A968T5C6-F1
#
_cell.length_a   1.000
_cell.length_b   1.000
_cell.length_c   1.000
_cell.angle_alpha   90.00
_cell.angle_beta   90.00
_cell.angle_gamma   90.00
#
_symmetry.space_group_name_H-M   'P 1'
#
loop_
_entity.id
_entity.type
_entity.pdbx_description
1 polymer ?
#
loop_
_entity_poly.entity_id
_entity_poly.type
_entity_poly.pdbx_seq_one_letter_code
_entity_poly.pdbx_strand_id
1 'polypeptide(L)'
;MRLLFSFFVFAFITLYPLFSQENPDPDQMFQNAREQAFSKNYTEARKICHQILALNGNYLDARILLARTFSWENKFDSARYHLKKVLHQDSYALDAYLALADAELWSLNCFKASEVCDSALQKIPNNYDLYIKKIKACLCREDVSCARIAIDSLLKVHPLNTEVQDLLNQTKQGKFRNRIIVEHTFEFFREPYIRRWHVTSLQYQRDAKWGTFLGKINAGQQIPASGELFNPGALQFEADAYPHLGK
;
A
#
# COMPACT_ATOMS: atom_id res chain seq x y z
N MET A 1 40.72 -68.80 -68.42
CA MET A 1 39.76 -67.73 -68.05
C MET A 1 39.63 -67.71 -66.52
N ARG A 2 40.18 -66.69 -65.85
CA ARG A 2 39.98 -66.42 -64.42
C ARG A 2 39.38 -65.02 -64.31
N LEU A 3 38.14 -64.91 -63.83
CA LEU A 3 37.46 -63.64 -63.60
C LEU A 3 37.62 -63.26 -62.12
N LEU A 4 38.32 -62.17 -61.86
CA LEU A 4 38.42 -61.51 -60.55
C LEU A 4 37.22 -60.57 -60.39
N PHE A 5 36.38 -60.82 -59.38
CA PHE A 5 35.30 -59.91 -58.98
C PHE A 5 35.80 -59.01 -57.84
N SER A 6 35.99 -57.73 -58.12
CA SER A 6 36.31 -56.71 -57.12
C SER A 6 35.02 -56.07 -56.61
N PHE A 7 34.69 -56.29 -55.33
CA PHE A 7 33.51 -55.71 -54.68
C PHE A 7 33.90 -54.34 -54.10
N PHE A 8 33.46 -53.25 -54.73
CA PHE A 8 33.67 -51.89 -54.25
C PHE A 8 32.49 -51.49 -53.36
N VAL A 9 32.69 -51.50 -52.04
CA VAL A 9 31.68 -51.07 -51.07
C VAL A 9 31.71 -49.54 -50.99
N PHE A 10 30.69 -48.89 -51.56
CA PHE A 10 30.48 -47.46 -51.44
C PHE A 10 29.84 -47.16 -50.07
N ALA A 11 30.64 -46.70 -49.10
CA ALA A 11 30.14 -46.24 -47.82
C ALA A 11 29.51 -44.84 -47.97
N PHE A 12 28.18 -44.79 -47.95
CA PHE A 12 27.40 -43.55 -47.92
C PHE A 12 27.52 -42.93 -46.52
N ILE A 13 28.40 -41.93 -46.36
CA ILE A 13 28.48 -41.13 -45.14
C ILE A 13 27.38 -40.07 -45.21
N THR A 14 26.27 -40.30 -44.50
CA THR A 14 25.25 -39.27 -44.29
C THR A 14 25.75 -38.29 -43.23
N LEU A 15 26.24 -37.12 -43.68
CA LEU A 15 26.41 -35.97 -42.79
C LEU A 15 25.02 -35.48 -42.38
N TYR A 16 24.57 -35.89 -41.20
CA TYR A 16 23.46 -35.20 -40.53
C TYR A 16 23.92 -33.79 -40.17
N PRO A 17 23.19 -32.72 -40.54
CA PRO A 17 23.45 -31.43 -39.94
C PRO A 17 23.17 -31.55 -38.45
N LEU A 18 24.24 -31.49 -37.66
CA LEU A 18 24.16 -31.24 -36.23
C LEU A 18 23.56 -29.84 -36.08
N PHE A 19 22.24 -29.78 -35.92
CA PHE A 19 21.60 -28.59 -35.35
C PHE A 19 22.18 -28.42 -33.95
N SER A 20 23.15 -27.50 -33.82
CA SER A 20 23.45 -26.90 -32.53
C SER A 20 22.14 -26.26 -32.06
N GLN A 21 21.44 -26.89 -31.12
CA GLN A 21 20.40 -26.20 -30.37
C GLN A 21 21.11 -25.08 -29.61
N GLU A 22 21.11 -23.87 -30.17
CA GLU A 22 21.39 -22.68 -29.37
C GLU A 22 20.40 -22.72 -28.21
N ASN A 23 20.93 -22.76 -26.99
CA ASN A 23 20.09 -22.62 -25.81
C ASN A 23 19.31 -21.33 -25.98
N PRO A 24 17.97 -21.37 -25.93
CA PRO A 24 17.16 -20.17 -26.13
C PRO A 24 17.60 -19.10 -25.14
N ASP A 25 17.81 -17.89 -25.65
CA ASP A 25 18.24 -16.73 -24.88
C ASP A 25 17.31 -16.53 -23.65
N PRO A 26 17.85 -16.55 -22.41
CA PRO A 26 17.07 -16.34 -21.19
C PRO A 26 16.18 -15.08 -21.24
N ASP A 27 16.61 -14.01 -21.91
CA ASP A 27 15.82 -12.79 -22.04
C ASP A 27 14.60 -12.99 -22.94
N GLN A 28 14.78 -13.67 -24.08
CA GLN A 28 13.68 -14.02 -24.98
C GLN A 28 12.70 -15.00 -24.30
N MET A 29 13.22 -15.97 -23.54
CA MET A 29 12.39 -16.85 -22.70
C MET A 29 11.60 -16.04 -21.67
N PHE A 30 12.23 -15.05 -21.04
CA PHE A 30 11.57 -14.23 -20.04
C PHE A 30 10.43 -13.39 -20.63
N GLN A 31 10.58 -12.83 -21.83
CA GLN A 31 9.47 -12.14 -22.51
C GLN A 31 8.29 -13.08 -22.76
N ASN A 32 8.53 -14.30 -23.25
CA ASN A 32 7.48 -15.31 -23.41
C ASN A 32 6.83 -15.65 -22.05
N ALA A 33 7.62 -15.83 -20.99
CA ALA A 33 7.08 -16.08 -19.65
C ALA A 33 6.14 -14.95 -19.19
N ARG A 34 6.50 -13.69 -19.47
CA ARG A 34 5.64 -12.53 -19.16
C ARG A 34 4.35 -12.55 -19.96
N GLU A 35 4.43 -12.81 -21.27
CA GLU A 35 3.24 -12.92 -22.14
C GLU A 35 2.29 -13.99 -21.60
N GLN A 36 2.78 -15.21 -21.32
CA GLN A 36 1.98 -16.27 -20.71
C GLN A 36 1.36 -15.83 -19.38
N ALA A 37 2.14 -15.15 -18.53
CA ALA A 37 1.69 -14.70 -17.23
C ALA A 37 0.55 -13.68 -17.35
N PHE A 38 0.66 -12.69 -18.24
CA PHE A 38 -0.37 -11.68 -18.47
C PHE A 38 -1.60 -12.23 -19.22
N SER A 39 -1.44 -13.27 -20.04
CA SER A 39 -2.53 -14.04 -20.63
C SER A 39 -3.20 -15.01 -19.64
N LYS A 40 -2.84 -14.97 -18.35
CA LYS A 40 -3.34 -15.85 -17.28
C LYS A 40 -2.97 -17.33 -17.42
N ASN A 41 -2.03 -17.65 -18.31
CA ASN A 41 -1.45 -18.99 -18.47
C ASN A 41 -0.33 -19.21 -17.42
N TYR A 42 -0.68 -19.09 -16.13
CA TYR A 42 0.30 -19.07 -15.02
C TYR A 42 1.14 -20.35 -14.96
N THR A 43 0.56 -21.51 -15.28
CA THR A 43 1.30 -22.78 -15.28
C THR A 43 2.43 -22.78 -16.32
N GLU A 44 2.16 -22.32 -17.55
CA GLU A 44 3.19 -22.25 -18.58
C GLU A 44 4.22 -21.15 -18.27
N ALA A 45 3.77 -19.99 -17.80
CA ALA A 45 4.66 -18.92 -17.34
C ALA A 45 5.66 -19.42 -16.29
N ARG A 46 5.18 -20.16 -15.28
CA ARG A 46 6.04 -20.74 -14.24
C ARG A 46 6.99 -21.78 -14.78
N LYS A 47 6.54 -22.64 -15.71
CA LYS A 47 7.39 -23.63 -16.36
C LYS A 47 8.55 -22.96 -17.10
N ILE A 48 8.29 -21.91 -17.86
CA ILE A 48 9.34 -21.12 -18.53
C ILE A 48 10.26 -20.45 -17.50
N CYS A 49 9.72 -19.85 -16.43
CA CYS A 49 10.53 -19.28 -15.35
C CYS A 49 11.46 -20.32 -14.71
N HIS A 50 10.98 -21.55 -14.48
CA HIS A 50 11.81 -22.63 -13.95
C HIS A 50 12.91 -23.04 -14.92
N GLN A 51 12.65 -23.06 -16.22
CA GLN A 51 13.68 -23.32 -17.25
C GLN A 51 14.75 -22.22 -17.25
N ILE A 52 14.34 -20.94 -17.20
CA ILE A 52 15.27 -19.80 -17.09
C ILE A 52 16.15 -19.94 -15.85
N LEU A 53 15.55 -20.26 -14.69
CA LEU A 53 16.29 -20.42 -13.43
C LEU A 53 17.19 -21.65 -13.41
N ALA A 54 16.93 -22.66 -14.25
CA ALA A 54 17.81 -23.81 -14.41
C ALA A 54 19.04 -23.46 -15.28
N LEU A 55 18.86 -22.61 -16.29
CA LEU A 55 19.96 -22.09 -17.13
C LEU A 55 20.79 -21.04 -16.38
N ASN A 56 20.12 -20.14 -15.66
CA ASN A 56 20.72 -19.07 -14.88
C ASN A 56 19.96 -18.90 -13.54
N GLY A 57 20.51 -19.49 -12.47
CA GLY A 57 19.92 -19.43 -11.13
C GLY A 57 19.81 -18.02 -10.52
N ASN A 58 20.56 -17.06 -11.08
CA ASN A 58 20.61 -15.65 -10.67
C ASN A 58 19.74 -14.73 -11.54
N TYR A 59 18.91 -15.27 -12.44
CA TYR A 59 17.95 -14.48 -13.20
C TYR A 59 16.78 -14.04 -12.29
N LEU A 60 17.00 -12.99 -11.50
CA LEU A 60 16.10 -12.57 -10.42
C LEU A 60 14.71 -12.19 -10.93
N ASP A 61 14.60 -11.55 -12.09
CA ASP A 61 13.32 -11.13 -12.68
C ASP A 61 12.38 -12.30 -12.96
N ALA A 62 12.91 -13.43 -13.44
CA ALA A 62 12.17 -14.67 -13.62
C ALA A 62 11.71 -15.25 -12.27
N ARG A 63 12.53 -15.13 -11.21
CA ARG A 63 12.14 -15.55 -9.86
C ARG A 63 11.05 -14.66 -9.27
N ILE A 64 11.08 -13.35 -9.53
CA ILE A 64 10.03 -12.39 -9.12
C ILE A 64 8.73 -12.68 -9.89
N LEU A 65 8.79 -12.87 -11.21
CA LEU A 65 7.63 -13.22 -12.03
C LEU A 65 6.99 -14.53 -11.56
N LEU A 66 7.81 -15.56 -11.31
CA LEU A 66 7.39 -16.82 -10.71
C LEU A 66 6.62 -16.57 -9.40
N ALA A 67 7.14 -15.74 -8.51
CA ALA A 67 6.45 -15.39 -7.28
C ALA A 67 5.12 -14.64 -7.51
N ARG A 68 5.10 -13.66 -8.42
CA ARG A 68 3.88 -12.90 -8.77
C ARG A 68 2.77 -13.82 -9.28
N THR A 69 3.10 -14.79 -10.14
CA THR A 69 2.11 -15.78 -10.61
C THR A 69 1.56 -16.66 -9.49
N PHE A 70 2.37 -17.01 -8.48
CA PHE A 70 1.86 -17.68 -7.28
C PHE A 70 0.89 -16.77 -6.50
N SER A 71 1.23 -15.50 -6.30
CA SER A 71 0.35 -14.54 -5.63
C SER A 71 -0.98 -14.36 -6.36
N TRP A 72 -0.99 -14.31 -7.69
CA TRP A 72 -2.22 -14.19 -8.49
C TRP A 72 -3.15 -15.41 -8.41
N GLU A 73 -2.62 -16.57 -8.03
CA GLU A 73 -3.39 -17.78 -7.71
C GLU A 73 -3.63 -17.96 -6.20
N ASN A 74 -3.43 -16.92 -5.39
CA ASN A 74 -3.54 -16.94 -3.92
C ASN A 74 -2.59 -17.92 -3.21
N LYS A 75 -1.52 -18.38 -3.88
CA LYS A 75 -0.48 -19.26 -3.33
C LYS A 75 0.60 -18.44 -2.63
N PHE A 76 0.21 -17.69 -1.61
CA PHE A 76 1.06 -16.67 -0.98
C PHE A 76 2.32 -17.24 -0.33
N ASP A 77 2.30 -18.46 0.22
CA ASP A 77 3.50 -19.06 0.83
C ASP A 77 4.60 -19.36 -0.20
N SER A 78 4.22 -19.87 -1.38
CA SER A 78 5.15 -20.05 -2.49
C SER A 78 5.69 -18.69 -2.97
N ALA A 79 4.84 -17.68 -3.08
CA ALA A 79 5.28 -16.32 -3.44
C ALA A 79 6.30 -15.77 -2.44
N ARG A 80 6.01 -15.84 -1.12
CA ARG A 80 6.92 -15.42 -0.05
C ARG A 80 8.27 -16.12 -0.14
N TYR A 81 8.27 -17.44 -0.35
CA TYR A 81 9.49 -18.22 -0.44
C TYR A 81 10.40 -17.70 -1.58
N HIS A 82 9.84 -17.52 -2.77
CA HIS A 82 10.61 -17.04 -3.92
C HIS A 82 11.07 -15.59 -3.75
N LEU A 83 10.23 -14.70 -3.22
CA LEU A 83 10.58 -13.29 -3.00
C LEU A 83 11.65 -13.12 -1.92
N LYS A 84 11.57 -13.88 -0.81
CA LYS A 84 12.62 -13.88 0.21
C LYS A 84 13.95 -14.38 -0.32
N LYS A 85 13.96 -15.33 -1.26
CA LYS A 85 15.19 -15.74 -1.96
C LYS A 85 15.77 -14.60 -2.79
N VAL A 86 14.94 -13.87 -3.53
CA VAL A 86 15.41 -12.69 -4.29
C VAL A 86 16.01 -11.68 -3.33
N LEU A 87 15.31 -11.33 -2.24
CA LEU A 87 15.78 -10.34 -1.26
C LEU A 87 17.03 -10.77 -0.48
N HIS A 88 17.30 -12.07 -0.39
CA HIS A 88 18.54 -12.59 0.18
C HIS A 88 19.72 -12.43 -0.80
N GLN A 89 19.49 -12.56 -2.11
CA GLN A 89 20.51 -12.40 -3.14
C GLN A 89 20.76 -10.91 -3.46
N ASP A 90 19.68 -10.13 -3.61
CA ASP A 90 19.72 -8.69 -3.80
C ASP A 90 18.79 -8.01 -2.79
N SER A 91 19.42 -7.40 -1.79
CA SER A 91 18.71 -6.76 -0.70
C SER A 91 18.08 -5.41 -1.07
N TYR A 92 18.37 -4.89 -2.27
CA TYR A 92 17.85 -3.65 -2.86
C TYR A 92 16.84 -3.88 -3.99
N ALA A 93 16.43 -5.13 -4.24
CA ALA A 93 15.47 -5.47 -5.29
C ALA A 93 14.07 -4.89 -5.00
N LEU A 94 13.80 -3.67 -5.50
CA LEU A 94 12.54 -2.94 -5.32
C LEU A 94 11.33 -3.79 -5.73
N ASP A 95 11.40 -4.41 -6.91
CA ASP A 95 10.33 -5.22 -7.47
C ASP A 95 9.94 -6.41 -6.58
N ALA A 96 10.92 -6.97 -5.85
CA ALA A 96 10.69 -8.05 -4.91
C ALA A 96 10.01 -7.56 -3.62
N TYR A 97 10.40 -6.39 -3.10
CA TYR A 97 9.69 -5.78 -1.96
C TYR A 97 8.25 -5.41 -2.32
N LEU A 98 8.01 -4.82 -3.49
CA LEU A 98 6.67 -4.45 -3.95
C LEU A 98 5.79 -5.70 -4.11
N ALA A 99 6.31 -6.74 -4.76
CA ALA A 99 5.59 -8.00 -4.93
C ALA A 99 5.34 -8.71 -3.58
N LEU A 100 6.24 -8.59 -2.61
CA LEU A 100 6.07 -9.18 -1.27
C LEU A 100 5.03 -8.42 -0.47
N ALA A 101 5.05 -7.09 -0.50
CA ALA A 101 4.03 -6.25 0.12
C ALA A 101 2.64 -6.55 -0.46
N ASP A 102 2.53 -6.71 -1.79
CA ASP A 102 1.28 -7.12 -2.44
C ASP A 102 0.81 -8.51 -2.01
N ALA A 103 1.71 -9.50 -1.94
CA ALA A 103 1.38 -10.84 -1.46
C ALA A 103 0.87 -10.81 -0.02
N GLU A 104 1.50 -10.04 0.86
CA GLU A 104 1.03 -9.89 2.26
C GLU A 104 -0.32 -9.19 2.33
N LEU A 105 -0.53 -8.11 1.56
CA LEU A 105 -1.81 -7.40 1.46
C LEU A 105 -2.95 -8.31 0.99
N TRP A 106 -2.76 -9.04 -0.11
CA TRP A 106 -3.78 -9.94 -0.67
C TRP A 106 -4.09 -11.12 0.25
N SER A 107 -3.12 -11.52 1.08
CA SER A 107 -3.33 -12.51 2.14
C SER A 107 -3.91 -11.95 3.45
N LEU A 108 -4.29 -10.67 3.48
CA LEU A 108 -4.77 -9.93 4.66
C LEU A 108 -3.77 -9.84 5.83
N ASN A 109 -2.48 -10.09 5.59
CA ASN A 109 -1.41 -9.89 6.56
C ASN A 109 -0.95 -8.43 6.57
N CYS A 110 -1.87 -7.50 6.81
CA CYS A 110 -1.64 -6.05 6.70
C CYS A 110 -0.44 -5.58 7.55
N PHE A 111 -0.21 -6.17 8.73
CA PHE A 111 0.93 -5.84 9.59
C PHE A 111 2.27 -6.18 8.91
N LYS A 112 2.41 -7.40 8.40
CA LYS A 112 3.63 -7.82 7.67
C LYS A 112 3.84 -7.00 6.41
N ALA A 113 2.77 -6.65 5.69
CA ALA A 113 2.88 -5.77 4.53
C ALA A 113 3.52 -4.42 4.89
N SER A 114 3.12 -3.81 6.01
CA SER A 114 3.73 -2.57 6.50
C SER A 114 5.19 -2.75 6.92
N GLU A 115 5.53 -3.86 7.60
CA GLU A 115 6.92 -4.17 7.98
C GLU A 115 7.83 -4.36 6.77
N VAL A 116 7.34 -5.04 5.74
CA VAL A 116 8.07 -5.21 4.46
C VAL A 116 8.36 -3.84 3.86
N CYS A 117 7.36 -2.95 3.79
CA CYS A 117 7.55 -1.60 3.26
C CYS A 117 8.52 -0.77 4.12
N ASP A 118 8.45 -0.88 5.45
CA ASP A 118 9.36 -0.19 6.36
C ASP A 118 10.81 -0.65 6.16
N SER A 119 11.03 -1.97 6.07
CA SER A 119 12.35 -2.52 5.80
C SER A 119 12.90 -2.11 4.42
N ALA A 120 12.03 -2.00 3.42
CA ALA A 120 12.39 -1.56 2.08
C ALA A 120 12.75 -0.07 2.06
N LEU A 121 11.98 0.79 2.73
CA LEU A 121 12.20 2.23 2.81
C LEU A 121 13.48 2.61 3.57
N GLN A 122 13.97 1.77 4.47
CA GLN A 122 15.30 1.95 5.08
C GLN A 122 16.43 1.85 4.07
N LYS A 123 16.27 1.02 3.03
CA LYS A 123 17.28 0.77 1.99
C LYS A 123 17.08 1.63 0.75
N ILE A 124 15.82 1.86 0.40
CA ILE A 124 15.36 2.59 -0.78
C ILE A 124 14.48 3.75 -0.29
N PRO A 125 15.09 4.77 0.34
CA PRO A 125 14.34 5.89 0.90
C PRO A 125 13.62 6.66 -0.22
N ASN A 126 12.55 7.36 0.14
CA ASN A 126 11.84 8.27 -0.76
C ASN A 126 11.22 7.60 -2.01
N ASN A 127 10.98 6.29 -1.97
CA ASN A 127 10.33 5.59 -3.07
C ASN A 127 8.80 5.70 -2.98
N TYR A 128 8.18 6.24 -4.03
CA TYR A 128 6.74 6.45 -4.13
C TYR A 128 5.92 5.16 -3.92
N ASP A 129 6.25 4.09 -4.66
CA ASP A 129 5.46 2.85 -4.65
C ASP A 129 5.49 2.17 -3.28
N LEU A 130 6.64 2.17 -2.60
CA LEU A 130 6.77 1.64 -1.25
C LEU A 130 5.89 2.39 -0.24
N TYR A 131 5.82 3.72 -0.34
CA TYR A 131 4.90 4.49 0.51
C TYR A 131 3.44 4.17 0.18
N ILE A 132 3.06 4.04 -1.10
CA ILE A 132 1.70 3.66 -1.48
C ILE A 132 1.32 2.30 -0.92
N LYS A 133 2.20 1.28 -1.03
CA LYS A 133 1.96 -0.04 -0.44
C LYS A 133 1.85 0.05 1.09
N LYS A 134 2.72 0.83 1.75
CA LYS A 134 2.64 1.06 3.20
C LYS A 134 1.32 1.69 3.62
N ILE A 135 0.86 2.72 2.91
CA ILE A 135 -0.42 3.38 3.20
C ILE A 135 -1.57 2.39 3.06
N LYS A 136 -1.61 1.62 1.96
CA LYS A 136 -2.60 0.54 1.74
C LYS A 136 -2.56 -0.50 2.86
N ALA A 137 -1.37 -0.85 3.36
CA ALA A 137 -1.18 -1.77 4.49
C ALA A 137 -1.68 -1.19 5.83
N CYS A 138 -1.42 0.09 6.11
CA CYS A 138 -1.96 0.76 7.29
C CYS A 138 -3.50 0.85 7.24
N LEU A 139 -4.07 1.17 6.07
CA LEU A 139 -5.53 1.25 5.87
C LEU A 139 -6.21 -0.13 5.97
N CYS A 140 -5.59 -1.18 5.44
CA CYS A 140 -6.02 -2.58 5.54
C CYS A 140 -6.24 -3.03 7.01
N ARG A 141 -5.49 -2.45 7.95
CA ARG A 141 -5.62 -2.71 9.40
C ARG A 141 -6.36 -1.61 10.18
N GLU A 142 -7.04 -0.69 9.48
CA GLU A 142 -7.74 0.47 10.05
C GLU A 142 -6.84 1.39 10.90
N ASP A 143 -5.52 1.35 10.72
CA ASP A 143 -4.56 2.18 11.43
C ASP A 143 -4.34 3.50 10.68
N VAL A 144 -5.27 4.41 10.93
CA VAL A 144 -5.30 5.75 10.33
C VAL A 144 -4.06 6.57 10.70
N SER A 145 -3.51 6.38 11.91
CA SER A 145 -2.31 7.08 12.37
C SER A 145 -1.08 6.67 11.55
N CYS A 146 -0.86 5.37 11.36
CA CYS A 146 0.18 4.84 10.48
C CYS A 146 0.04 5.36 9.05
N ALA A 147 -1.19 5.32 8.50
CA ALA A 147 -1.46 5.76 7.14
C ALA A 147 -1.13 7.25 6.97
N ARG A 148 -1.51 8.09 7.93
CA ARG A 148 -1.28 9.54 7.88
C ARG A 148 0.21 9.88 7.96
N ILE A 149 0.96 9.23 8.83
CA ILE A 149 2.42 9.41 8.92
C ILE A 149 3.09 9.05 7.58
N ALA A 150 2.67 7.94 6.96
CA ALA A 150 3.20 7.52 5.66
C ALA A 150 2.82 8.51 4.53
N ILE A 151 1.58 9.03 4.52
CA ILE A 151 1.13 10.06 3.58
C ILE A 151 1.93 11.36 3.75
N ASP A 152 2.10 11.83 4.98
CA ASP A 152 2.85 13.06 5.27
C ASP A 152 4.31 12.92 4.82
N SER A 153 4.90 11.74 4.99
CA SER A 153 6.25 11.43 4.51
C SER A 153 6.32 11.43 2.98
N LEU A 154 5.30 10.87 2.31
CA LEU A 154 5.21 10.82 0.85
C LEU A 154 5.03 12.23 0.24
N LEU A 155 4.15 13.05 0.80
CA LEU A 155 3.83 14.40 0.31
C LEU A 155 5.02 15.37 0.43
N LYS A 156 5.92 15.16 1.39
CA LYS A 156 7.16 15.95 1.49
C LYS A 156 8.07 15.77 0.28
N VAL A 157 8.07 14.59 -0.33
CA VAL A 157 8.93 14.24 -1.47
C VAL A 157 8.20 14.43 -2.79
N HIS A 158 6.91 14.10 -2.84
CA HIS A 158 6.08 14.12 -4.05
C HIS A 158 4.80 14.96 -3.84
N PRO A 159 4.90 16.30 -3.84
CA PRO A 159 3.82 17.19 -3.36
C PRO A 159 2.53 17.28 -4.22
N LEU A 160 2.39 16.55 -5.33
CA LEU A 160 1.25 16.70 -6.25
C LEU A 160 0.81 15.35 -6.85
N ASN A 161 0.01 14.57 -6.13
CA ASN A 161 -0.53 13.31 -6.64
C ASN A 161 -1.98 13.09 -6.21
N THR A 162 -2.87 12.84 -7.17
CA THR A 162 -4.31 12.62 -6.97
C THR A 162 -4.60 11.33 -6.18
N GLU A 163 -3.85 10.24 -6.42
CA GLU A 163 -3.99 8.98 -5.66
C GLU A 163 -3.70 9.21 -4.16
N VAL A 164 -2.69 10.03 -3.86
CA VAL A 164 -2.32 10.35 -2.47
C VAL A 164 -3.39 11.22 -1.80
N GLN A 165 -4.02 12.13 -2.54
CA GLN A 165 -5.15 12.91 -2.03
C GLN A 165 -6.38 12.04 -1.74
N ASP A 166 -6.67 11.05 -2.59
CA ASP A 166 -7.75 10.09 -2.36
C ASP A 166 -7.49 9.25 -1.11
N LEU A 167 -6.26 8.75 -0.95
CA LEU A 167 -5.84 8.02 0.25
C LEU A 167 -5.91 8.91 1.51
N LEU A 168 -5.51 10.19 1.40
CA LEU A 168 -5.64 11.16 2.49
C LEU A 168 -7.11 11.36 2.88
N ASN A 169 -8.01 11.47 1.90
CA ASN A 169 -9.43 11.60 2.17
C ASN A 169 -10.01 10.36 2.87
N GLN A 170 -9.57 9.16 2.50
CA GLN A 170 -9.92 7.92 3.22
C GLN A 170 -9.46 7.96 4.69
N THR A 171 -8.26 8.49 4.97
CA THR A 171 -7.79 8.64 6.36
C THR A 171 -8.58 9.66 7.17
N LYS A 172 -9.09 10.74 6.55
CA LYS A 172 -9.89 11.77 7.24
C LYS A 172 -11.27 11.26 7.69
N GLN A 173 -11.80 10.23 7.03
CA GLN A 173 -13.05 9.58 7.41
C GLN A 173 -12.89 8.62 8.60
N GLY A 174 -11.66 8.31 9.00
CA GLY A 174 -11.37 7.59 10.24
C GLY A 174 -11.86 8.40 11.43
N LYS A 175 -12.97 7.96 12.05
CA LYS A 175 -13.52 8.59 13.26
C LYS A 175 -12.45 8.65 14.34
N PHE A 176 -11.89 9.83 14.59
CA PHE A 176 -11.04 10.05 15.75
C PHE A 176 -11.86 9.73 16.99
N ARG A 177 -11.42 8.70 17.74
CA ARG A 177 -12.12 8.26 18.96
C ARG A 177 -12.25 9.38 19.99
N ASN A 178 -11.32 10.33 19.99
CA ASN A 178 -11.34 11.49 20.88
C ASN A 178 -11.07 12.76 20.07
N ARG A 179 -11.83 13.82 20.32
CA ARG A 179 -11.71 15.13 19.68
C ARG A 179 -11.76 16.22 20.75
N ILE A 180 -10.87 17.19 20.66
CA ILE A 180 -10.91 18.42 21.47
C ILE A 180 -11.19 19.57 20.49
N ILE A 181 -12.20 20.36 20.78
CA ILE A 181 -12.63 21.50 19.96
C ILE A 181 -12.59 22.74 20.84
N VAL A 182 -11.95 23.80 20.33
CA VAL A 182 -11.94 25.12 20.94
C VAL A 182 -12.61 26.07 19.95
N GLU A 183 -13.63 26.78 20.42
CA GLU A 183 -14.45 27.67 19.59
C GLU A 183 -14.58 29.02 20.28
N HIS A 184 -14.52 30.10 19.51
CA HIS A 184 -14.86 31.44 20.00
C HIS A 184 -15.87 32.08 19.06
N THR A 185 -17.04 32.42 19.59
CA THR A 185 -18.13 33.04 18.83
C THR A 185 -18.31 34.48 19.30
N PHE A 186 -18.43 35.39 18.33
CA PHE A 186 -18.77 36.78 18.57
C PHE A 186 -20.07 37.12 17.82
N GLU A 187 -21.09 37.55 18.56
CA GLU A 187 -22.36 37.98 17.99
C GLU A 187 -22.62 39.46 18.33
N PHE A 188 -23.14 40.19 17.34
CA PHE A 188 -23.47 41.61 17.48
C PHE A 188 -24.89 41.87 16.99
N PHE A 189 -25.72 42.43 17.87
CA PHE A 189 -27.10 42.85 17.58
C PHE A 189 -27.27 44.34 17.88
N ARG A 190 -28.07 45.02 17.06
CA ARG A 190 -28.38 46.45 17.21
C ARG A 190 -29.83 46.72 17.60
N GLU A 191 -30.77 45.91 17.11
CA GLU A 191 -32.20 46.05 17.37
C GLU A 191 -32.72 44.85 18.17
N PRO A 192 -33.60 45.03 19.19
CA PRO A 192 -34.10 46.30 19.73
C PRO A 192 -33.12 47.02 20.69
N TYR A 193 -31.92 46.49 20.89
CA TYR A 193 -30.87 47.08 21.72
C TYR A 193 -29.47 46.63 21.26
N ILE A 194 -28.43 47.41 21.60
CA ILE A 194 -27.04 47.03 21.31
C ILE A 194 -26.61 45.92 22.27
N ARG A 195 -26.31 44.74 21.71
CA ARG A 195 -25.70 43.61 22.43
C ARG A 195 -24.50 43.08 21.68
N ARG A 196 -23.42 42.85 22.43
CA ARG A 196 -22.21 42.17 21.99
C ARG A 196 -22.04 40.93 22.85
N TRP A 197 -22.07 39.76 22.24
CA TRP A 197 -21.99 38.49 22.94
C TRP A 197 -20.71 37.77 22.52
N HIS A 198 -19.88 37.42 23.49
CA HIS A 198 -18.68 36.62 23.29
C HIS A 198 -18.89 35.28 23.97
N VAL A 199 -18.66 34.17 23.28
CA VAL A 199 -18.65 32.83 23.89
C VAL A 199 -17.35 32.16 23.53
N THR A 200 -16.59 31.77 24.55
CA THR A 200 -15.46 30.84 24.35
C THR A 200 -15.89 29.47 24.84
N SER A 201 -15.75 28.46 23.99
CA SER A 201 -16.16 27.10 24.26
C SER A 201 -14.98 26.15 24.20
N LEU A 202 -14.87 25.25 25.18
CA LEU A 202 -14.00 24.08 25.14
C LEU A 202 -14.86 22.83 25.16
N GLN A 203 -14.71 22.00 24.14
CA GLN A 203 -15.49 20.77 23.97
C GLN A 203 -14.58 19.56 23.83
N TYR A 204 -14.94 18.49 24.53
CA TYR A 204 -14.38 17.17 24.35
C TYR A 204 -15.46 16.23 23.80
N GLN A 205 -15.16 15.54 22.71
CA GLN A 205 -16.04 14.53 22.13
C GLN A 205 -15.32 13.18 22.08
N ARG A 206 -16.03 12.12 22.48
CA ARG A 206 -15.55 10.74 22.39
C ARG A 206 -16.55 9.88 21.62
N ASP A 207 -16.09 9.29 20.52
CA ASP A 207 -16.86 8.30 19.77
C ASP A 207 -16.52 6.89 20.31
N ALA A 208 -17.47 6.29 21.03
CA ALA A 208 -17.37 4.95 21.59
C ALA A 208 -18.20 3.94 20.76
N LYS A 209 -18.01 2.64 21.03
CA LYS A 209 -18.77 1.58 20.34
C LYS A 209 -20.29 1.70 20.53
N TRP A 210 -20.72 2.15 21.70
CA TRP A 210 -22.13 2.26 22.09
C TRP A 210 -22.79 3.58 21.66
N GLY A 211 -22.01 4.57 21.21
CA GLY A 211 -22.51 5.90 20.88
C GLY A 211 -21.45 6.98 21.03
N THR A 212 -21.84 8.22 20.80
CA THR A 212 -20.99 9.40 20.95
C THR A 212 -21.30 10.11 22.25
N PHE A 213 -20.28 10.42 23.05
CA PHE A 213 -20.37 11.27 24.22
C PHE A 213 -19.70 12.62 23.96
N LEU A 214 -20.28 13.69 24.48
CA LEU A 214 -19.80 15.06 24.32
C LEU A 214 -19.89 15.78 25.67
N GLY A 215 -18.83 16.48 26.03
CA GLY A 215 -18.83 17.45 27.13
C GLY A 215 -18.36 18.80 26.62
N LYS A 216 -19.09 19.88 26.90
CA LYS A 216 -18.75 21.24 26.47
C LYS A 216 -18.86 22.21 27.65
N ILE A 217 -17.88 23.11 27.75
CA ILE A 217 -17.83 24.19 28.72
C ILE A 217 -17.87 25.50 27.92
N ASN A 218 -18.89 26.32 28.17
CA ASN A 218 -19.03 27.63 27.55
C ASN A 218 -18.78 28.72 28.60
N ALA A 219 -17.92 29.67 28.28
CA ALA A 219 -17.73 30.92 29.01
C ALA A 219 -18.27 32.06 28.15
N GLY A 220 -19.46 32.55 28.52
CA GLY A 220 -20.18 33.61 27.83
C GLY A 220 -20.00 34.96 28.52
N GLN A 221 -19.73 36.02 27.77
CA GLN A 221 -19.69 37.38 28.28
C GLN A 221 -20.52 38.30 27.40
N GLN A 222 -21.46 39.01 28.02
CA GLN A 222 -22.22 40.07 27.37
C GLN A 222 -21.57 41.41 27.65
N ILE A 223 -21.20 42.14 26.60
CA ILE A 223 -20.69 43.51 26.73
C ILE A 223 -21.86 44.47 26.45
N PRO A 224 -22.39 45.17 27.47
CA PRO A 224 -23.48 46.12 27.30
C PRO A 224 -23.07 47.32 26.42
N ALA A 225 -24.07 48.07 25.98
CA ALA A 225 -23.87 49.28 25.17
C ALA A 225 -23.01 50.34 25.88
N SER A 226 -23.06 50.38 27.22
CA SER A 226 -22.23 51.26 28.06
C SER A 226 -20.72 51.00 27.94
N GLY A 227 -20.32 49.86 27.36
CA GLY A 227 -18.91 49.52 27.19
C GLY A 227 -18.24 48.98 28.45
N GLU A 228 -19.01 48.65 29.50
CA GLU A 228 -18.48 48.00 30.69
C GLU A 228 -17.89 46.63 30.34
N LEU A 229 -16.58 46.52 30.48
CA LEU A 229 -15.81 45.31 30.20
C LEU A 229 -15.88 44.28 31.33
N PHE A 230 -16.40 44.68 32.50
CA PHE A 230 -16.47 43.86 33.71
C PHE A 230 -17.91 43.46 34.02
N ASN A 231 -18.58 42.85 33.06
CA ASN A 231 -19.82 42.11 33.32
C ASN A 231 -19.45 40.69 33.77
N PRO A 232 -19.93 40.18 34.92
CA PRO A 232 -19.74 38.78 35.28
C PRO A 232 -20.29 37.90 34.16
N GLY A 233 -19.38 37.23 33.45
CA GLY A 233 -19.76 36.26 32.44
C GLY A 233 -20.55 35.09 33.05
N ALA A 234 -21.22 34.34 32.20
CA ALA A 234 -21.89 33.10 32.58
C ALA A 234 -21.03 31.90 32.17
N LEU A 235 -20.96 30.91 33.05
CA LEU A 235 -20.45 29.59 32.71
C LEU A 235 -21.63 28.65 32.49
N GLN A 236 -21.56 27.87 31.41
CA GLN A 236 -22.51 26.81 31.12
C GLN A 236 -21.75 25.51 30.87
N PHE A 237 -22.28 24.42 31.40
CA PHE A 237 -21.77 23.07 31.21
C PHE A 237 -22.82 22.26 30.45
N GLU A 238 -22.39 21.57 29.41
CA GLU A 238 -23.23 20.69 28.58
C GLU A 238 -22.61 19.29 28.58
N ALA A 239 -23.47 18.27 28.67
CA ALA A 239 -23.08 16.87 28.60
C ALA A 239 -24.14 16.11 27.81
N ASP A 240 -23.79 15.70 26.59
CA ASP A 240 -24.69 15.03 25.66
C ASP A 240 -24.19 13.61 25.35
N ALA A 241 -25.14 12.69 25.15
CA ALA A 241 -24.85 11.33 24.71
C ALA A 241 -25.82 10.91 23.61
N TYR A 242 -25.26 10.40 22.51
CA TYR A 242 -25.98 9.92 21.33
C TYR A 242 -25.73 8.41 21.18
N PRO A 243 -26.53 7.55 21.84
CA PRO A 243 -26.37 6.10 21.73
C PRO A 243 -26.73 5.61 20.33
N HIS A 244 -26.02 4.59 19.85
CA HIS A 244 -26.43 3.86 18.65
C HIS A 244 -27.57 2.90 19.04
N LEU A 245 -28.80 3.23 18.66
CA LEU A 245 -29.93 2.33 18.84
C LEU A 245 -29.93 1.32 17.68
N GLY A 246 -29.63 0.06 18.00
CA GLY A 246 -29.66 -1.03 17.02
C GLY A 246 -31.09 -1.35 16.55
N LYS A 247 -31.18 -2.02 15.40
CA LYS A 247 -32.19 -3.07 15.21
C LYS A 247 -31.61 -4.38 15.69
#